data_AF-A0ABD0KX35-F1
#
_entry.id   AF-A0ABD0KX35-F1
#
_cell.length_a   1.000
_cell.length_b   1.000
_cell.length_c   1.000
_cell.angle_alpha   90.00
_cell.angle_beta   90.00
_cell.angle_gamma   90.00
#
_symmetry.space_group_name_H-M   'P 1'
#
loop_
_entity.id
_entity.type
_entity.pdbx_description
1 polymer ?
#
loop_
_entity_poly.entity_id
_entity_poly.type
_entity_poly.pdbx_seq_one_letter_code
_entity_poly.pdbx_strand_id
1 'polypeptide(L)'
;IDTSSGHTQDVDPTQIKKVHLVFMNHLDVGYDGIYPTLGFALNVINRYFTEYYPRAVSLAEGLRIFGYQERLVYTTHPWLLNLYLHCIPFTLASNVTLQ
;
A
#
# COMPACT_ATOMS: atom_id res chain seq x y z
N ILE A 1 -35.21 -25.67 6.97
CA ILE A 1 -33.84 -25.27 7.35
C ILE A 1 -32.93 -26.12 6.49
N ASP A 2 -32.41 -25.55 5.41
CA ASP A 2 -31.51 -26.24 4.50
C ASP A 2 -30.11 -26.21 5.11
N THR A 3 -29.59 -27.39 5.44
CA THR A 3 -28.24 -27.59 5.97
C THR A 3 -27.33 -28.08 4.84
N SER A 4 -27.14 -27.25 3.81
CA SER A 4 -26.13 -27.51 2.80
C SER A 4 -24.75 -27.21 3.41
N SER A 5 -24.09 -28.26 3.90
CA SER A 5 -22.69 -28.28 4.30
C SER A 5 -21.83 -27.66 3.19
N GLY A 6 -21.20 -26.53 3.49
CA GLY A 6 -20.28 -25.86 2.59
C GLY A 6 -19.18 -26.82 2.11
N HIS A 7 -18.95 -26.85 0.80
CA HIS A 7 -17.82 -27.55 0.20
C HIS A 7 -16.50 -26.94 0.67
N THR A 8 -15.94 -27.45 1.77
CA THR A 8 -14.51 -27.31 2.05
C THR A 8 -13.79 -28.30 1.16
N GLN A 9 -13.30 -27.83 0.00
CA GLN A 9 -12.31 -28.61 -0.74
C GLN A 9 -11.04 -28.65 0.11
N ASP A 10 -10.68 -29.85 0.58
CA ASP A 10 -9.39 -30.08 1.24
C ASP A 10 -8.29 -29.90 0.19
N VAL A 11 -7.50 -28.84 0.36
CA VAL A 11 -6.35 -28.55 -0.49
C VAL A 11 -5.14 -29.27 0.09
N ASP A 12 -4.60 -30.25 -0.65
CA ASP A 12 -3.31 -30.88 -0.32
C ASP A 12 -2.15 -29.88 -0.56
N PRO A 13 -1.48 -29.37 0.49
CA PRO A 13 -0.43 -28.36 0.33
C PRO A 13 0.76 -28.86 -0.50
N THR A 14 0.97 -30.17 -0.61
CA THR A 14 2.09 -30.75 -1.37
C THR A 14 1.93 -30.58 -2.89
N GLN A 15 0.71 -30.30 -3.35
CA GLN A 15 0.41 -30.06 -4.77
C GLN A 15 0.64 -28.61 -5.21
N ILE A 16 0.82 -27.66 -4.29
CA ILE A 16 1.04 -26.24 -4.61
C ILE A 16 2.45 -26.05 -5.19
N LYS A 17 2.54 -25.54 -6.43
CA LYS A 17 3.84 -25.34 -7.13
C LYS A 17 4.33 -23.91 -7.15
N LYS A 18 3.43 -22.94 -6.96
CA LYS A 18 3.75 -21.52 -7.10
C LYS A 18 2.88 -20.68 -6.18
N VAL A 19 3.53 -19.76 -5.47
CA VAL A 19 2.86 -18.74 -4.66
C VAL A 19 3.31 -17.38 -5.18
N HIS A 20 2.35 -16.52 -5.49
CA HIS A 20 2.61 -15.15 -5.93
C HIS A 20 2.49 -14.22 -4.72
N LEU A 21 3.55 -13.47 -4.42
CA LEU A 21 3.53 -12.43 -3.40
C LEU A 21 3.24 -11.09 -4.07
N VAL A 22 2.18 -10.42 -3.62
CA VAL A 22 1.79 -9.09 -4.10
C VAL A 22 1.90 -8.11 -2.94
N PHE A 23 2.79 -7.12 -3.09
CA PHE A 23 3.03 -6.11 -2.06
C PHE A 23 2.15 -4.90 -2.35
N MET A 24 1.32 -4.50 -1.38
CA MET A 24 0.44 -3.35 -1.48
C MET A 24 0.10 -2.82 -0.09
N ASN A 25 -0.38 -1.58 -0.03
CA ASN A 25 -1.11 -1.07 1.12
C ASN A 25 -2.56 -0.82 0.71
N HIS A 26 -3.50 -1.18 1.58
CA HIS A 26 -4.88 -0.71 1.44
C HIS A 26 -4.91 0.80 1.70
N LEU A 27 -5.71 1.53 0.91
CA LEU A 27 -5.79 2.99 1.01
C LEU A 27 -7.18 3.40 1.51
N ASP A 28 -7.20 3.88 2.74
CA ASP A 28 -8.38 4.43 3.37
C ASP A 28 -8.19 5.94 3.59
N VAL A 29 -8.51 6.76 2.60
CA VAL A 29 -8.27 8.22 2.59
C VAL A 29 -9.00 8.94 3.73
N GLY A 30 -9.91 8.32 4.49
CA GLY A 30 -10.53 8.92 5.68
C GLY A 30 -10.09 8.31 7.01
N TYR A 31 -9.28 7.25 6.98
CA TYR A 31 -8.86 6.52 8.16
C TYR A 31 -7.59 7.12 8.74
N ASP A 32 -7.77 8.22 9.45
CA ASP A 32 -6.74 8.83 10.26
C ASP A 32 -7.37 9.35 11.55
N GLY A 33 -6.57 9.42 12.61
CA GLY A 33 -7.03 9.80 13.94
C GLY A 33 -7.82 8.69 14.64
N ILE A 34 -7.36 8.30 15.82
CA ILE A 34 -8.14 7.48 16.75
C ILE A 34 -8.49 8.38 17.93
N TYR A 35 -9.75 8.39 18.33
CA TYR A 35 -10.24 9.22 19.44
C TYR A 35 -9.26 9.18 20.62
N PRO A 36 -8.84 10.35 21.17
CA PRO A 36 -9.38 11.70 20.93
C PRO A 36 -8.73 12.47 19.76
N THR A 37 -7.87 11.82 18.97
CA THR A 37 -7.14 12.47 17.88
C THR A 37 -8.04 12.68 16.67
N LEU A 38 -8.23 13.93 16.24
CA LEU A 38 -8.86 14.24 14.96
C LEU A 38 -7.91 13.89 13.83
N GLY A 39 -8.39 13.13 12.85
CA GLY A 39 -7.60 12.83 11.65
C GLY A 39 -8.17 13.42 10.38
N PHE A 40 -7.29 13.47 9.38
CA PHE A 40 -7.55 14.12 8.11
C PHE A 40 -7.10 13.27 6.94
N ALA A 41 -7.81 13.38 5.82
CA ALA A 41 -7.45 12.70 4.59
C ALA A 41 -6.04 12.99 4.10
N LEU A 42 -5.61 14.24 4.31
CA LEU A 42 -4.28 14.68 3.94
C LEU A 42 -3.18 13.98 4.75
N ASN A 43 -3.44 13.56 5.99
CA ASN A 43 -2.45 12.83 6.78
C ASN A 43 -2.18 11.44 6.19
N VAL A 44 -3.22 10.73 5.75
CA VAL A 44 -3.08 9.45 5.06
C VAL A 44 -2.29 9.63 3.76
N ILE A 45 -2.69 10.59 2.93
CA ILE A 45 -2.02 10.88 1.66
C ILE A 45 -0.54 11.24 1.90
N ASN A 46 -0.26 12.11 2.87
CA ASN A 46 1.09 12.55 3.20
C ASN A 46 1.98 11.40 3.70
N ARG A 47 1.40 10.41 4.40
CA ARG A 47 2.13 9.20 4.79
C ARG A 47 2.52 8.33 3.59
N TYR A 48 1.70 8.26 2.55
CA TYR A 48 2.13 7.61 1.31
C TYR A 48 3.32 8.32 0.67
N PHE A 49 3.34 9.66 0.70
CA PHE A 49 4.37 10.47 0.05
C PHE A 49 5.68 10.49 0.82
N THR A 50 5.62 10.72 2.13
CA THR A 50 6.81 10.82 3.00
C THR A 50 7.37 9.48 3.45
N GLU A 51 6.54 8.43 3.52
CA GLU A 51 6.93 7.19 4.18
C GLU A 51 6.83 5.98 3.24
N TYR A 52 5.66 5.68 2.69
CA TYR A 52 5.45 4.41 2.00
C TYR A 52 6.15 4.33 0.64
N TYR A 53 6.00 5.34 -0.23
CA TYR A 53 6.69 5.36 -1.52
C TYR A 53 8.22 5.41 -1.36
N PRO A 54 8.81 6.29 -0.53
CA PRO A 54 10.26 6.32 -0.34
C PRO A 54 10.80 5.00 0.20
N ARG A 55 10.12 4.35 1.16
CA ARG A 55 10.55 3.05 1.69
C ARG A 55 10.45 1.94 0.66
N ALA A 56 9.38 1.91 -0.15
CA ALA A 56 9.26 0.93 -1.22
C ALA A 56 10.38 1.08 -2.25
N VAL A 57 10.70 2.31 -2.67
CA VAL A 57 11.82 2.58 -3.58
C VAL A 57 13.14 2.14 -2.95
N SER A 58 13.42 2.55 -1.72
CA SER A 58 14.66 2.20 -1.02
C SER A 58 14.85 0.69 -0.85
N LEU A 59 13.79 -0.05 -0.51
CA LEU A 59 13.84 -1.50 -0.40
C LEU A 59 14.07 -2.17 -1.77
N ALA A 60 13.38 -1.71 -2.82
CA ALA A 60 13.58 -2.23 -4.17
C ALA A 60 15.01 -2.00 -4.68
N GLU A 61 15.58 -0.83 -4.40
CA GLU A 61 16.97 -0.51 -4.72
C GLU A 61 17.96 -1.34 -3.89
N GLY A 62 17.71 -1.50 -2.59
CA GLY A 62 18.52 -2.31 -1.69
C GLY A 62 18.61 -3.77 -2.16
N LEU A 63 17.47 -4.40 -2.47
CA LEU A 63 17.44 -5.78 -2.99
C LEU A 63 18.32 -5.93 -4.23
N ARG A 64 18.27 -4.95 -5.15
CA ARG A 64 19.10 -4.94 -6.35
C ARG A 64 20.58 -4.75 -6.03
N ILE A 65 20.94 -3.80 -5.17
CA ILE A 65 22.34 -3.46 -4.84
C ILE A 65 23.02 -4.61 -4.09
N PHE A 66 22.30 -5.28 -3.19
CA PHE A 66 22.84 -6.41 -2.43
C PHE A 66 22.81 -7.73 -3.21
N GLY A 67 22.33 -7.74 -4.45
CA GLY A 67 22.36 -8.92 -5.33
C GLY A 67 21.35 -10.02 -4.97
N TYR A 68 20.26 -9.67 -4.29
CA TYR A 68 19.19 -10.62 -4.00
C TYR A 68 18.47 -11.05 -5.28
N GLN A 69 17.97 -12.28 -5.30
CA GLN A 69 17.21 -12.81 -6.44
C GLN A 69 15.79 -12.22 -6.47
N GLU A 70 15.25 -11.90 -5.30
CA GLU A 70 13.94 -11.31 -5.08
C GLU A 70 13.89 -9.86 -5.56
N ARG A 71 12.69 -9.44 -5.98
CA ARG A 71 12.41 -8.05 -6.37
C ARG A 71 11.15 -7.58 -5.65
N LEU A 72 11.17 -6.32 -5.23
CA LEU A 72 9.97 -5.66 -4.74
C LEU A 72 9.26 -4.97 -5.91
N VAL A 73 8.03 -5.39 -6.20
CA VAL A 73 7.09 -4.66 -7.05
C VAL A 73 5.96 -4.18 -6.14
N TYR A 74 5.93 -2.87 -5.90
CA TYR A 74 4.95 -2.26 -5.01
C TYR A 74 3.71 -1.83 -5.79
N THR A 75 2.60 -2.53 -5.56
CA THR A 75 1.31 -2.23 -6.18
C THR A 75 0.66 -1.06 -5.45
N THR A 76 0.30 -0.02 -6.18
CA THR A 76 -0.27 1.20 -5.60
C THR A 76 -1.36 1.81 -6.49
N HIS A 77 -2.08 2.78 -5.92
CA HIS A 77 -3.19 3.47 -6.54
C HIS A 77 -2.68 4.43 -7.63
N PRO A 78 -3.08 4.28 -8.91
CA PRO A 78 -2.53 5.09 -10.00
C PRO A 78 -2.70 6.60 -9.82
N TRP A 79 -3.84 7.03 -9.29
CA TRP A 79 -4.12 8.45 -9.05
C TRP A 79 -3.19 9.04 -7.97
N LEU A 80 -2.87 8.25 -6.93
CA LEU A 80 -2.04 8.70 -5.82
C LEU A 80 -0.57 8.77 -6.25
N LEU A 81 -0.11 7.81 -7.06
CA LEU A 81 1.23 7.86 -7.67
C LEU A 81 1.34 9.01 -8.68
N ASN A 82 0.30 9.25 -9.48
CA ASN A 82 0.27 10.40 -10.38
C ASN A 82 0.37 11.71 -9.59
N LEU A 83 -0.37 11.84 -8.49
CA LEU A 83 -0.26 12.99 -7.59
C LEU A 83 1.15 13.10 -7.03
N TYR A 84 1.73 12.02 -6.49
CA TYR A 84 3.11 12.02 -5.96
C TYR A 84 4.15 12.51 -6.97
N LEU A 85 4.08 12.04 -8.23
CA LEU A 85 5.06 12.36 -9.27
C LEU A 85 4.87 13.75 -9.89
N HIS A 86 3.68 14.33 -9.82
CA HIS A 86 3.33 15.58 -10.51
C HIS A 86 2.86 16.70 -9.58
N CYS A 87 2.91 16.50 -8.25
CA CYS A 87 2.55 17.57 -7.32
C CYS A 87 3.62 18.67 -7.36
N ILE A 88 3.32 19.75 -8.08
CA ILE A 88 3.93 21.07 -7.89
C ILE A 88 3.50 21.56 -6.48
N PRO A 89 4.30 22.33 -5.72
CA PRO A 89 3.90 22.82 -4.39
C PRO A 89 2.62 23.67 -4.48
N PHE A 90 1.48 23.00 -4.40
CA PHE A 90 0.16 23.58 -4.37
C PHE A 90 -0.37 23.35 -2.97
N THR A 91 -0.60 24.44 -2.26
CA THR A 91 -1.39 24.46 -1.04
C THR A 91 -2.78 23.92 -1.39
N LEU A 92 -3.08 22.68 -1.02
CA LEU A 92 -4.37 22.05 -1.25
C LEU A 92 -5.40 22.66 -0.30
N ALA A 93 -5.99 23.80 -0.66
CA ALA A 93 -7.19 24.45 -0.13
C ALA A 93 -7.37 24.56 1.42
N SER A 94 -6.39 24.18 2.22
CA SER A 94 -6.52 23.96 3.68
C SER A 94 -5.26 24.36 4.46
N ASN A 95 -4.33 25.11 3.84
CA ASN A 95 -3.03 25.47 4.41
C ASN A 95 -2.15 24.26 4.83
N VAL A 96 -2.48 23.05 4.37
CA VAL A 96 -1.66 21.86 4.58
C VAL A 96 -0.79 21.64 3.34
N THR A 97 0.52 21.62 3.57
CA THR A 97 1.50 21.29 2.53
C THR A 97 1.66 19.77 2.48
N LEU A 98 1.44 19.17 1.32
CA LEU A 98 1.90 17.81 1.04
C LEU A 98 3.41 17.85 0.80
N GLN A 99 4.16 16.98 1.47
CA GLN A 99 5.61 16.78 1.25
C GLN A 99 5.91 15.31 1.10
#